data_AF-A0A661XE88-F1
#
_entry.id   AF-A0A661XE88-F1
#
_cell.length_a   1.000
_cell.length_b   1.000
_cell.length_c   1.000
_cell.angle_alpha   90.00
_cell.angle_beta   90.00
_cell.angle_gamma   90.00
#
_symmetry.space_group_name_H-M   'P 1'
#
loop_
_entity.id
_entity.type
_entity.pdbx_description
1 polymer ?
#
loop_
_entity_poly.entity_id
_entity_poly.type
_entity_poly.pdbx_seq_one_letter_code
_entity_poly.pdbx_strand_id
1 'polypeptide(L)'
;MNLLVKYGSGLLKIRYLMLKSEKYVNRCVKRDMKEITKAPVRVTVDTNIFISALLGSKNCRKIYELFVHSKIDLILSPQLFAELNETLTQSKLRQYFKKEDIEKLNKLLETDAEWVFPKEKISICRDSKDNIILECACAGKVDFIVTGDKDLLSLKKFRKTLIISPRQFLKLF
;
A
#
# COMPACT_ATOMS: atom_id res chain seq x y z
N MET A 1 0.48 -25.84 23.89
CA MET A 1 1.79 -25.96 23.21
C MET A 1 1.80 -25.04 21.99
N ASN A 2 2.80 -24.17 21.88
CA ASN A 2 3.01 -23.37 20.67
C ASN A 2 3.66 -24.27 19.62
N LEU A 3 3.06 -24.40 18.44
CA LEU A 3 3.75 -25.02 17.31
C LEU A 3 4.49 -23.90 16.58
N LEU A 4 5.81 -24.01 16.53
CA LEU A 4 6.68 -23.13 15.76
C LEU A 4 6.94 -23.82 14.42
N VAL A 5 6.47 -23.22 13.33
CA VAL A 5 6.74 -23.71 11.99
C VAL A 5 7.80 -22.81 11.36
N LYS A 6 8.95 -23.39 10.97
CA LYS A 6 9.99 -22.67 10.22
C LYS A 6 9.53 -22.50 8.77
N TYR A 7 9.57 -21.28 8.26
CA TYR A 7 9.37 -20.99 6.84
C TYR A 7 10.42 -19.95 6.39
N GLY A 8 11.30 -20.33 5.46
CA GLY A 8 12.45 -19.51 5.09
C GLY A 8 13.36 -19.19 6.29
N SER A 9 13.75 -17.93 6.45
CA SER A 9 14.59 -17.42 7.56
C SER A 9 13.80 -16.98 8.81
N GLY A 10 12.47 -17.20 8.87
CA GLY A 10 11.60 -16.76 9.97
C GLY A 10 10.77 -17.87 10.62
N LEU A 11 10.19 -17.57 11.80
CA LEU A 11 9.34 -18.47 12.60
C LEU A 11 7.93 -17.88 12.76
N LEU A 12 6.90 -18.64 12.35
CA LEU A 12 5.49 -18.28 12.54
C LEU A 12 4.91 -19.02 13.76
N LYS A 13 4.14 -18.33 14.61
CA LYS A 13 3.57 -18.85 15.86
C LYS A 13 2.05 -18.99 15.71
N ILE A 14 1.54 -20.22 15.61
CA ILE A 14 0.10 -20.50 15.41
C ILE A 14 -0.50 -21.08 16.71
N ARG A 15 -1.66 -20.56 17.15
CA ARG A 15 -2.37 -21.00 18.36
C ARG A 15 -3.36 -22.13 18.01
N TYR A 16 -3.14 -23.32 18.58
CA TYR A 16 -3.76 -24.63 18.23
C TYR A 16 -5.27 -24.81 18.55
N LEU A 17 -5.98 -23.79 19.01
CA LEU A 17 -7.37 -23.95 19.44
C LEU A 17 -8.33 -23.90 18.24
N MET A 18 -8.57 -25.06 17.61
CA MET A 18 -9.80 -25.47 16.90
C MET A 18 -9.49 -26.66 15.98
N LEU A 19 -9.48 -27.89 16.51
CA LEU A 19 -9.45 -29.11 15.67
C LEU A 19 -10.68 -29.97 15.98
N LYS A 20 -11.74 -29.77 15.20
CA LYS A 20 -12.80 -30.77 15.01
C LYS A 20 -12.68 -31.33 13.58
N SER A 21 -12.36 -32.62 13.49
CA SER A 21 -12.27 -33.49 12.30
C SER A 21 -11.15 -33.22 11.27
N GLU A 22 -10.29 -34.23 11.06
CA GLU A 22 -9.12 -34.20 10.16
C GLU A 22 -9.45 -33.88 8.69
N LYS A 23 -10.66 -34.20 8.22
CA LYS A 23 -11.08 -33.91 6.84
C LYS A 23 -11.40 -32.43 6.60
N TYR A 24 -11.91 -31.69 7.60
CA TYR A 24 -12.14 -30.24 7.49
C TYR A 24 -10.85 -29.45 7.65
N VAL A 25 -9.99 -29.89 8.56
CA VAL A 25 -8.66 -29.28 8.80
C VAL A 25 -7.82 -29.30 7.53
N ASN A 26 -7.75 -30.42 6.82
CA ASN A 26 -6.96 -30.49 5.57
C ASN A 26 -7.49 -29.60 4.43
N ARG A 27 -8.80 -29.32 4.39
CA ARG A 27 -9.41 -28.46 3.37
C ARG A 27 -9.28 -26.98 3.72
N CYS A 28 -9.50 -26.60 4.98
CA CYS A 28 -9.25 -25.24 5.48
C CYS A 28 -7.76 -24.92 5.40
N VAL A 29 -6.88 -25.76 5.96
CA VAL A 29 -5.43 -25.54 5.95
C VAL A 29 -4.87 -25.42 4.54
N LYS A 30 -5.34 -26.20 3.55
CA LYS A 30 -4.89 -26.03 2.15
C LYS A 30 -5.40 -24.75 1.49
N ARG A 31 -6.59 -24.28 1.87
CA ARG A 31 -7.21 -23.06 1.34
C ARG A 31 -6.57 -21.82 1.97
N ASP A 32 -6.37 -21.87 3.29
CA ASP A 32 -5.66 -20.87 4.10
C ASP A 32 -4.17 -20.83 3.72
N MET A 33 -3.52 -21.98 3.46
CA MET A 33 -2.14 -22.01 2.94
C MET A 33 -2.04 -21.44 1.53
N LYS A 34 -3.05 -21.62 0.66
CA LYS A 34 -3.05 -20.99 -0.67
C LYS A 34 -3.11 -19.46 -0.56
N GLU A 35 -3.85 -18.93 0.40
CA GLU A 35 -3.84 -17.49 0.73
C GLU A 35 -2.50 -17.05 1.34
N ILE A 36 -1.89 -17.85 2.22
CA ILE A 36 -0.58 -17.59 2.83
C ILE A 36 0.57 -17.64 1.78
N THR A 37 0.40 -18.37 0.67
CA THR A 37 1.43 -18.47 -0.40
C THR A 37 1.38 -17.37 -1.46
N LYS A 38 0.34 -16.52 -1.48
CA LYS A 38 0.29 -15.42 -2.44
C LYS A 38 1.15 -14.28 -1.88
N ALA A 39 2.21 -13.92 -2.60
CA ALA A 39 3.01 -12.75 -2.24
C ALA A 39 2.07 -11.53 -2.05
N PRO A 40 2.29 -10.72 -1.00
CA PRO A 40 1.46 -9.54 -0.75
C PRO A 40 1.50 -8.61 -1.97
N VAL A 41 0.36 -8.00 -2.29
CA VAL A 41 0.26 -7.06 -3.40
C VAL A 41 1.05 -5.81 -3.06
N ARG A 42 2.12 -5.53 -3.82
CA ARG A 42 3.00 -4.38 -3.59
C ARG A 42 2.47 -3.19 -4.35
N VAL A 43 2.27 -2.09 -3.66
CA VAL A 43 1.61 -0.91 -4.24
C VAL A 43 2.23 0.37 -3.73
N THR A 44 2.42 1.33 -4.61
CA THR A 44 2.62 2.72 -4.21
C THR A 44 1.36 3.51 -4.57
N VAL A 45 0.97 4.44 -3.70
CA VAL A 45 -0.22 5.26 -3.92
C VAL A 45 0.20 6.71 -4.04
N ASP A 46 -0.53 7.43 -4.87
CA ASP A 46 -0.46 8.87 -4.96
C ASP A 46 -0.81 9.51 -3.60
N THR A 47 -0.12 10.58 -3.24
CA THR A 47 -0.31 11.31 -1.97
C THR A 47 -1.77 11.77 -1.82
N ASN A 48 -2.43 12.08 -2.94
CA ASN A 48 -3.84 12.44 -3.00
C ASN A 48 -4.78 11.34 -2.50
N ILE A 49 -4.38 10.07 -2.50
CA ILE A 49 -5.19 8.98 -1.97
C ILE A 49 -5.32 9.09 -0.45
N PHE A 50 -4.22 9.33 0.27
CA PHE A 50 -4.28 9.52 1.73
C PHE A 50 -5.04 10.78 2.11
N ILE A 51 -4.78 11.90 1.40
CA ILE A 51 -5.48 13.16 1.60
C ILE A 51 -6.99 12.97 1.39
N SER A 52 -7.37 12.34 0.27
CA SER A 52 -8.78 12.06 -0.04
C SER A 52 -9.42 11.12 0.97
N ALA A 53 -8.68 10.14 1.50
CA ALA A 53 -9.19 9.24 2.53
C ALA A 53 -9.52 10.00 3.83
N LEU A 54 -8.63 10.90 4.26
CA LEU A 54 -8.85 11.77 5.41
C LEU A 54 -10.01 12.76 5.20
N LEU A 55 -10.21 13.23 3.96
CA LEU A 55 -11.36 14.07 3.58
C LEU A 55 -12.67 13.28 3.38
N GLY A 56 -12.69 11.97 3.62
CA GLY A 56 -13.91 11.16 3.62
C GLY A 56 -14.24 10.45 2.29
N SER A 57 -13.32 10.40 1.32
CA SER A 57 -13.49 9.62 0.10
C SER A 57 -13.62 8.12 0.41
N LYS A 58 -14.79 7.55 0.09
CA LYS A 58 -15.10 6.13 0.37
C LYS A 58 -14.10 5.16 -0.27
N ASN A 59 -13.70 5.40 -1.52
CA ASN A 59 -12.78 4.50 -2.22
C ASN A 59 -11.36 4.61 -1.64
N CYS A 60 -10.89 5.84 -1.38
CA CYS A 60 -9.55 6.03 -0.83
C CYS A 60 -9.44 5.50 0.60
N ARG A 61 -10.51 5.65 1.39
CA ARG A 61 -10.60 5.06 2.74
C ARG A 61 -10.51 3.53 2.71
N LYS A 62 -11.14 2.86 1.75
CA LYS A 62 -11.00 1.40 1.58
C LYS A 62 -9.57 1.00 1.26
N ILE A 63 -8.85 1.77 0.44
CA ILE A 63 -7.42 1.51 0.15
C ILE A 63 -6.58 1.69 1.41
N TYR A 64 -6.83 2.75 2.18
CA TYR A 64 -6.21 2.96 3.48
C TYR A 64 -6.48 1.77 4.43
N GLU A 65 -7.71 1.26 4.49
CA GLU A 65 -8.07 0.09 5.29
C GLU A 65 -7.38 -1.20 4.82
N LEU A 66 -7.17 -1.38 3.51
CA LEU A 66 -6.37 -2.49 2.98
C LEU A 66 -4.92 -2.42 3.49
N PHE A 67 -4.34 -1.23 3.58
CA PHE A 67 -3.01 -1.04 4.15
C PHE A 67 -2.98 -1.30 5.66
N VAL A 68 -3.89 -0.70 6.43
CA VAL A 68 -4.00 -0.91 7.89
C VAL A 68 -4.19 -2.38 8.26
N HIS A 69 -4.90 -3.15 7.43
CA HIS A 69 -5.11 -4.59 7.65
C HIS A 69 -4.07 -5.48 6.97
N SER A 70 -2.94 -4.93 6.51
CA SER A 70 -1.82 -5.65 5.88
C SER A 70 -2.27 -6.53 4.70
N LYS A 71 -3.28 -6.09 3.94
CA LYS A 71 -3.72 -6.76 2.70
C LYS A 71 -2.89 -6.33 1.49
N ILE A 72 -2.17 -5.22 1.62
CA ILE A 72 -1.27 -4.65 0.62
C ILE A 72 0.02 -4.20 1.33
N ASP A 73 1.14 -4.33 0.64
CA ASP A 73 2.41 -3.75 1.07
C ASP A 73 2.54 -2.37 0.43
N LEU A 74 2.40 -1.33 1.26
CA LEU A 74 2.58 0.04 0.81
C LEU A 74 4.06 0.35 0.67
N ILE A 75 4.47 0.73 -0.54
CA ILE A 75 5.82 1.20 -0.84
C ILE A 75 5.81 2.72 -0.88
N LEU A 76 6.72 3.32 -0.11
CA LEU A 76 6.85 4.77 0.00
C LEU A 76 8.31 5.21 -0.16
N SER A 77 8.51 6.41 -0.71
CA SER A 77 9.82 7.06 -0.76
C SER A 77 9.82 8.32 0.11
N PRO A 78 11.00 8.78 0.58
CA PRO A 78 11.12 10.05 1.30
C PRO A 78 10.50 11.24 0.56
N GLN A 79 10.62 11.27 -0.77
CA GLN A 79 10.08 12.33 -1.62
C GLN A 79 8.55 12.34 -1.65
N LEU A 80 7.92 11.17 -1.81
CA LEU A 80 6.44 11.05 -1.76
C LEU A 80 5.91 11.40 -0.37
N PHE A 81 6.60 10.97 0.69
CA PHE A 81 6.20 11.30 2.05
C PHE A 81 6.34 12.81 2.34
N ALA A 82 7.37 13.46 1.80
CA ALA A 82 7.54 14.90 1.91
C ALA A 82 6.39 15.65 1.21
N GLU A 83 6.03 15.24 0.00
CA GLU A 83 4.90 15.84 -0.75
C GLU A 83 3.56 15.68 -0.02
N LEU A 84 3.32 14.50 0.56
CA LEU A 84 2.15 14.25 1.39
C LEU A 84 2.10 15.25 2.57
N ASN A 85 3.20 15.37 3.32
CA ASN A 85 3.27 16.26 4.47
C ASN A 85 3.18 17.74 4.08
N GLU A 86 3.79 18.16 2.98
CA GLU A 86 3.66 19.51 2.44
C GLU A 86 2.19 19.83 2.15
N THR A 87 1.49 18.90 1.50
CA THR A 87 0.07 19.09 1.16
C THR A 87 -0.83 19.12 2.40
N LEU A 88 -0.58 18.27 3.40
CA LEU A 88 -1.33 18.25 4.67
C LEU A 88 -1.07 19.50 5.55
N THR A 89 0.05 20.19 5.33
CA THR A 89 0.42 21.40 6.10
C THR A 89 0.13 22.70 5.35
N GLN A 90 -0.24 22.64 4.07
CA GLN A 90 -0.60 23.80 3.26
C GLN A 90 -1.82 24.54 3.85
N SER A 91 -1.73 25.87 3.95
CA SER A 91 -2.73 26.73 4.61
C SER A 91 -4.17 26.54 4.13
N LYS A 92 -4.38 26.30 2.83
CA LYS A 92 -5.71 26.09 2.23
C LYS A 92 -6.38 24.80 2.72
N LEU A 93 -5.60 23.74 2.92
CA LEU A 93 -6.09 22.42 3.29
C LEU A 93 -6.00 22.15 4.80
N ARG A 94 -5.10 22.85 5.50
CA ARG A 94 -4.84 22.66 6.94
C ARG A 94 -6.10 22.71 7.81
N GLN A 95 -7.04 23.58 7.47
CA GLN A 95 -8.31 23.74 8.20
C GLN A 95 -9.20 22.49 8.18
N TYR A 96 -9.02 21.58 7.22
CA TYR A 96 -9.83 20.37 7.08
C TYR A 96 -9.25 19.18 7.87
N PHE A 97 -8.03 19.30 8.40
CA PHE A 97 -7.33 18.20 9.05
C PHE A 97 -7.10 18.49 10.52
N LYS A 98 -7.50 17.54 11.37
CA LYS A 98 -7.10 17.54 12.77
C LYS A 98 -5.64 17.14 12.88
N LYS A 99 -4.91 17.79 13.79
CA LYS A 99 -3.48 17.50 13.99
C LYS A 99 -3.26 16.03 14.36
N GLU A 100 -4.16 15.48 15.17
CA GLU A 100 -4.11 14.09 15.64
C GLU A 100 -4.27 13.08 14.49
N ASP A 101 -5.05 13.40 13.47
CA ASP A 101 -5.27 12.51 12.32
C ASP A 101 -4.03 12.47 11.41
N ILE A 102 -3.35 13.60 11.25
CA ILE A 102 -2.06 13.68 10.53
C ILE A 102 -0.99 12.90 11.29
N GLU A 103 -0.88 13.11 12.61
CA GLU A 103 0.10 12.41 13.45
C GLU A 103 -0.10 10.89 13.42
N LYS A 104 -1.37 10.42 13.46
CA LYS A 104 -1.69 8.99 13.30
C LYS A 104 -1.30 8.45 11.94
N LEU A 105 -1.59 9.17 10.86
CA LEU A 105 -1.22 8.75 9.51
C LEU A 105 0.31 8.66 9.38
N ASN A 106 1.04 9.67 9.82
CA ASN A 106 2.51 9.68 9.73
C ASN A 106 3.11 8.52 10.53
N LYS A 107 2.64 8.30 11.75
CA LYS A 107 3.12 7.18 12.56
C LYS A 107 2.85 5.83 11.90
N LEU A 108 1.67 5.64 11.31
CA LEU A 108 1.34 4.42 10.58
C LEU A 108 2.25 4.21 9.35
N LEU A 109 2.50 5.27 8.57
CA LEU A 109 3.38 5.19 7.40
C LEU A 109 4.83 4.89 7.82
N GLU A 110 5.30 5.49 8.90
CA GLU A 110 6.65 5.23 9.43
C GLU A 110 6.81 3.79 9.93
N THR A 111 5.79 3.21 10.57
CA THR A 111 5.89 1.87 11.16
C THR A 111 5.59 0.74 10.19
N ASP A 112 4.63 0.94 9.27
CA ASP A 112 4.03 -0.17 8.53
C ASP A 112 4.31 -0.11 7.01
N ALA A 113 4.76 1.03 6.48
CA ALA A 113 5.14 1.12 5.06
C ALA A 113 6.57 0.60 4.82
N GLU A 114 6.81 0.03 3.65
CA GLU A 114 8.16 -0.29 3.20
C GLU A 114 8.80 0.94 2.54
N TRP A 115 9.91 1.38 3.09
CA TRP A 115 10.64 2.56 2.63
C TRP A 115 11.70 2.20 1.60
N VAL A 116 11.63 2.87 0.44
CA VAL A 116 12.60 2.72 -0.63
C VAL A 116 13.29 4.05 -0.94
N PHE A 117 14.52 3.96 -1.43
CA PHE A 117 15.34 5.12 -1.77
C PHE A 117 15.65 5.10 -3.26
N PRO A 118 14.83 5.76 -4.10
CA PRO A 118 15.04 5.76 -5.54
C PRO A 118 16.40 6.37 -5.91
N LYS A 119 17.16 5.65 -6.72
CA LYS A 119 18.46 6.09 -7.27
C LYS A 119 18.35 6.50 -8.73
N GLU A 120 17.39 5.92 -9.43
CA GLU A 120 17.11 6.24 -10.83
C GLU A 120 16.25 7.49 -10.90
N LYS A 121 16.60 8.42 -11.80
CA LYS A 121 15.78 9.57 -12.14
C LYS A 121 14.95 9.30 -13.39
N ILE A 122 13.66 9.60 -13.30
CA ILE A 122 12.70 9.38 -14.39
C ILE A 122 12.23 10.74 -14.89
N SER A 123 12.12 10.88 -16.21
CA SER A 123 11.66 12.11 -16.88
C SER A 123 10.69 11.74 -18.00
N ILE A 124 9.59 11.09 -17.64
CA ILE A 124 8.56 10.61 -18.57
C ILE A 124 7.31 11.49 -18.49
N CYS A 125 6.92 11.87 -17.28
CA CYS A 125 5.76 12.71 -17.04
C CYS A 125 6.03 14.15 -17.49
N ARG A 126 4.98 14.83 -17.97
CA ARG A 126 5.04 16.25 -18.34
C ARG A 126 5.28 17.12 -17.10
N ASP A 127 4.59 16.83 -16.00
CA ASP A 127 4.94 17.36 -14.70
C ASP A 127 6.08 16.53 -14.11
N SER A 128 7.18 17.22 -13.81
CA SER A 128 8.34 16.62 -13.16
C SER A 128 8.02 15.98 -11.80
N LYS A 129 7.00 16.48 -11.09
CA LYS A 129 6.59 15.99 -9.78
C LYS A 129 6.04 14.57 -9.85
N ASP A 130 5.27 14.26 -10.88
CA ASP A 130 4.72 12.91 -11.09
C ASP A 130 5.79 11.85 -11.36
N ASN A 131 7.01 12.24 -11.71
CA ASN A 131 8.07 11.25 -11.89
C ASN A 131 8.46 10.59 -10.56
N ILE A 132 8.30 11.25 -9.41
CA ILE A 132 8.74 10.69 -8.12
C ILE A 132 7.94 9.43 -7.74
N ILE A 133 6.67 9.32 -8.15
CA ILE A 133 5.88 8.10 -7.93
C ILE A 133 6.35 6.96 -8.84
N LEU A 134 6.79 7.27 -10.06
CA LEU A 134 7.42 6.29 -10.96
C LEU A 134 8.79 5.84 -10.42
N GLU A 135 9.55 6.76 -9.82
CA GLU A 135 10.86 6.48 -9.21
C GLU A 135 10.69 5.55 -8.00
N CYS A 136 9.71 5.83 -7.14
CA CYS A 136 9.31 4.98 -6.03
C CYS A 136 8.88 3.58 -6.52
N ALA A 137 7.98 3.53 -7.50
CA ALA A 137 7.48 2.30 -8.09
C ALA A 137 8.61 1.42 -8.66
N CYS A 138 9.59 2.05 -9.33
CA CYS A 138 10.77 1.37 -9.84
C CYS A 138 11.61 0.78 -8.71
N ALA A 139 11.96 1.59 -7.70
CA ALA A 139 12.82 1.18 -6.60
C ALA A 139 12.20 0.05 -5.77
N GLY A 140 10.90 0.12 -5.49
CA GLY A 140 10.18 -0.88 -4.70
C GLY A 140 9.60 -2.05 -5.49
N LYS A 141 9.80 -2.10 -6.82
CA LYS A 141 9.30 -3.16 -7.70
C LYS A 141 7.81 -3.42 -7.48
N VAL A 142 7.01 -2.35 -7.47
CA VAL A 142 5.58 -2.44 -7.16
C VAL A 142 4.80 -3.07 -8.30
N ASP A 143 3.75 -3.82 -7.95
CA ASP A 143 2.80 -4.37 -8.90
C ASP A 143 1.89 -3.28 -9.45
N PHE A 144 1.50 -2.33 -8.59
CA PHE A 144 0.54 -1.27 -8.92
C PHE A 144 1.02 0.11 -8.46
N ILE A 145 0.75 1.11 -9.29
CA ILE A 145 0.61 2.51 -8.89
C ILE A 145 -0.89 2.82 -8.84
N VAL A 146 -1.36 3.34 -7.72
CA VAL A 146 -2.75 3.77 -7.56
C VAL A 146 -2.80 5.29 -7.51
N THR A 147 -3.42 5.89 -8.52
CA THR A 147 -3.49 7.36 -8.67
C THR A 147 -4.84 7.80 -9.22
N GLY A 148 -5.24 9.02 -8.88
CA GLY A 148 -6.38 9.71 -9.49
C GLY A 148 -5.98 10.60 -10.68
N ASP A 149 -4.69 10.80 -10.90
CA ASP A 149 -4.15 11.66 -11.94
C ASP A 149 -4.39 11.06 -13.33
N LYS A 150 -4.99 11.85 -14.23
CA LYS A 150 -5.36 11.38 -15.57
C LYS A 150 -4.16 11.20 -16.49
N ASP A 151 -3.11 11.99 -16.31
CA ASP A 151 -1.91 11.93 -17.13
C ASP A 151 -1.11 10.67 -16.77
N LEU A 152 -0.94 10.37 -15.47
CA LEU A 152 -0.36 9.10 -15.02
C LEU A 152 -1.21 7.90 -15.46
N LEU A 153 -2.54 7.97 -15.30
CA LEU A 153 -3.44 6.89 -15.77
C LEU A 153 -3.35 6.67 -17.28
N SER A 154 -3.06 7.71 -18.07
CA SER A 154 -2.90 7.60 -19.52
C SER A 154 -1.72 6.71 -19.94
N LEU A 155 -0.69 6.61 -19.09
CA LEU A 155 0.45 5.72 -19.30
C LEU A 155 0.05 4.23 -19.24
N LYS A 156 -1.00 3.90 -18.46
CA LYS A 156 -1.55 2.54 -18.19
C LYS A 156 -0.59 1.56 -17.52
N LYS A 157 0.69 1.59 -17.90
CA LYS A 157 1.74 0.71 -17.43
C LYS A 157 3.08 1.44 -17.48
N PHE A 158 3.86 1.28 -16.42
CA PHE A 158 5.24 1.70 -16.37
C PHE A 158 6.11 0.46 -16.10
N ARG A 159 6.89 0.03 -17.10
CA ARG A 159 7.67 -1.22 -17.04
C ARG A 159 6.79 -2.43 -16.72
N LYS A 160 6.94 -3.03 -15.53
CA LYS A 160 6.13 -4.15 -15.04
C LYS A 160 4.96 -3.70 -14.18
N THR A 161 4.95 -2.44 -13.73
CA THR A 161 3.95 -1.86 -12.86
C THR A 161 2.72 -1.40 -13.63
N LEU A 162 1.53 -1.77 -13.17
CA LEU A 162 0.25 -1.29 -13.73
C LEU A 162 -0.16 0.01 -13.04
N ILE A 163 -0.62 0.99 -13.81
CA ILE A 163 -1.10 2.27 -13.29
C ILE A 163 -2.60 2.27 -13.40
N ILE A 164 -3.29 2.28 -12.25
CA ILE A 164 -4.74 2.11 -12.19
C ILE A 164 -5.40 3.06 -11.19
N SER A 165 -6.68 3.32 -11.42
CA SER A 165 -7.47 4.17 -10.53
C SER A 165 -7.80 3.45 -9.21
N PRO A 166 -8.13 4.19 -8.14
CA PRO A 166 -8.61 3.61 -6.88
C PRO A 166 -9.75 2.61 -7.08
N ARG A 167 -10.69 2.94 -7.98
CA ARG A 167 -11.84 2.09 -8.28
C ARG A 167 -11.44 0.78 -8.96
N GLN A 168 -10.42 0.80 -9.82
CA GLN A 168 -9.91 -0.41 -10.47
C GLN A 168 -9.11 -1.27 -9.48
N PHE A 169 -8.27 -0.65 -8.66
CA PHE A 169 -7.48 -1.36 -7.64
C PHE A 169 -8.36 -2.10 -6.64
N LEU A 170 -9.43 -1.46 -6.17
CA LEU A 170 -10.39 -2.07 -5.25
C LEU A 170 -11.16 -3.27 -5.81
N LYS A 171 -11.18 -3.50 -7.14
CA LYS A 171 -11.80 -4.71 -7.72
C LYS A 171 -10.92 -5.96 -7.57
N LEU A 172 -9.69 -5.81 -7.08
CA LEU A 172 -8.76 -6.91 -6.85
C LEU A 172 -8.97 -7.58 -5.47
N PHE A 173 -9.84 -7.02 -4.63
CA PHE A 173 -10.13 -7.41 -3.25
C PHE A 173 -11.65 -7.54 -3.07
#